data_AF-A0A932KLB5-F1
#
_entry.id   AF-A0A932KLB5-F1
#
_cell.length_a   1.000
_cell.length_b   1.000
_cell.length_c   1.000
_cell.angle_alpha   90.00
_cell.angle_beta   90.00
_cell.angle_gamma   90.00
#
_symmetry.space_group_name_H-M   'P 1'
#
loop_
_entity.id
_entity.type
_entity.pdbx_description
1 polymer ?
#
loop_
_entity_poly.entity_id
_entity_poly.type
_entity_poly.pdbx_seq_one_letter_code
_entity_poly.pdbx_strand_id
1 'polypeptide(L)'
;MTRPPTRPHEGENRIKQRRLGRISAGIAAACLLAGAALAVADRLGAADKLLAYVGDRYGAPARDRVQEWRQLIGQDQGKPELEKLRLVNHFFNQSVFVSDLEHWGKADYWATPVEMLATNGGDCEDFTIAKYFTLKEMGVPEQRMQITYVKALKLNQAHMVLTYFSTPGADPLVLDNLIDEIKPASQRNDLLPVYSFNGEGLWLAKRRGRGERVGGSGRIGLWRDLNERMNEEGK
;
A
#
# COMPACT_ATOMS: atom_id res chain seq x y z
N MET A 1 -72.47 10.53 -47.61
CA MET A 1 -72.63 11.49 -46.50
C MET A 1 -72.91 10.72 -45.21
N THR A 2 -71.89 10.49 -44.38
CA THR A 2 -72.03 9.97 -43.00
C THR A 2 -70.83 10.44 -42.16
N ARG A 3 -71.10 10.81 -40.91
CA ARG A 3 -70.32 11.64 -39.95
C ARG A 3 -68.91 11.11 -39.59
N PRO A 4 -67.98 11.98 -39.10
CA PRO A 4 -66.72 11.54 -38.50
C PRO A 4 -66.91 11.12 -37.02
N PRO A 5 -66.03 10.27 -36.46
CA PRO A 5 -66.06 9.92 -35.04
C PRO A 5 -65.26 10.92 -34.18
N THR A 6 -65.71 11.06 -32.94
CA THR A 6 -65.15 11.87 -31.84
C THR A 6 -63.83 11.32 -31.30
N ARG A 7 -62.88 12.22 -30.97
CA ARG A 7 -61.63 11.87 -30.26
C ARG A 7 -61.88 11.65 -28.76
N PRO A 8 -61.17 10.73 -28.08
CA PRO A 8 -61.13 10.69 -26.62
C PRO A 8 -60.00 11.59 -26.07
N HIS A 9 -60.23 12.08 -24.85
CA HIS A 9 -59.36 12.96 -24.06
C HIS A 9 -58.07 12.24 -23.59
N GLU A 10 -56.91 12.69 -24.05
CA GLU A 10 -55.58 12.39 -23.46
C GLU A 10 -55.16 13.55 -22.55
N GLY A 11 -55.56 13.52 -21.27
CA GLY A 11 -55.24 14.60 -20.31
C GLY A 11 -54.61 14.18 -18.98
N GLU A 12 -54.84 12.96 -18.49
CA GLU A 12 -54.59 12.67 -17.06
C GLU A 12 -53.32 11.88 -16.74
N ASN A 13 -52.65 11.25 -17.72
CA ASN A 13 -51.54 10.35 -17.41
C ASN A 13 -50.15 11.00 -17.30
N ARG A 14 -50.01 12.30 -17.60
CA ARG A 14 -48.68 12.95 -17.65
C ARG A 14 -48.15 13.47 -16.30
N ILE A 15 -48.98 13.51 -15.26
CA ILE A 15 -48.60 14.09 -13.95
C ILE A 15 -48.00 13.04 -12.99
N LYS A 16 -48.37 11.75 -13.11
CA LYS A 16 -47.87 10.70 -12.19
C LYS A 16 -46.43 10.24 -12.48
N GLN A 17 -45.95 10.32 -13.72
CA GLN A 17 -44.61 9.81 -14.08
C GLN A 17 -43.44 10.74 -13.69
N ARG A 18 -43.68 12.03 -13.39
CA ARG A 18 -42.60 12.97 -13.02
C ARG A 18 -42.23 12.98 -11.54
N ARG A 19 -43.04 12.39 -10.65
CA ARG A 19 -42.75 12.35 -9.20
C ARG A 19 -41.90 11.15 -8.75
N LEU A 20 -41.78 10.10 -9.56
CA LEU A 20 -41.06 8.88 -9.17
C LEU A 20 -39.53 8.96 -9.36
N GLY A 21 -39.02 9.89 -10.18
CA GLY A 21 -37.58 10.00 -10.47
C GLY A 21 -36.74 10.82 -9.48
N ARG A 22 -37.38 11.53 -8.53
CA ARG A 22 -36.68 12.39 -7.54
C ARG A 22 -36.50 11.74 -6.18
N ILE A 23 -37.32 10.74 -5.83
CA ILE A 23 -37.27 10.08 -4.52
C ILE A 23 -36.17 9.00 -4.50
N SER A 24 -35.93 8.33 -5.63
CA SER A 24 -34.89 7.31 -5.79
C SER A 24 -33.46 7.87 -5.75
N ALA A 25 -33.22 9.07 -6.28
CA ALA A 25 -31.90 9.72 -6.24
C ALA A 25 -31.51 10.18 -4.82
N GLY A 26 -32.48 10.67 -4.01
CA GLY A 26 -32.23 11.11 -2.64
C GLY A 26 -31.93 9.97 -1.68
N ILE A 27 -32.59 8.82 -1.84
CA ILE A 27 -32.35 7.62 -1.02
C ILE A 27 -30.98 7.00 -1.35
N ALA A 28 -30.62 6.90 -2.63
CA ALA A 28 -29.32 6.36 -3.04
C ALA A 28 -28.15 7.24 -2.54
N ALA A 29 -28.29 8.58 -2.63
CA ALA A 29 -27.29 9.50 -2.10
C ALA A 29 -27.17 9.44 -0.56
N ALA A 30 -28.29 9.31 0.16
CA ALA A 30 -28.29 9.15 1.61
C ALA A 30 -27.65 7.82 2.06
N CYS A 31 -27.91 6.71 1.35
CA CYS A 31 -27.27 5.42 1.61
C CYS A 31 -25.76 5.44 1.34
N LEU A 32 -25.32 6.12 0.27
CA LEU A 32 -23.89 6.30 -0.04
C LEU A 32 -23.17 7.15 1.03
N LEU A 33 -23.79 8.25 1.48
CA LEU A 33 -23.24 9.10 2.54
C LEU A 33 -23.21 8.38 3.89
N ALA A 34 -24.25 7.63 4.25
CA ALA A 34 -24.28 6.84 5.47
C ALA A 34 -23.23 5.71 5.44
N GLY A 35 -23.06 5.03 4.31
CA GLY A 35 -22.03 4.00 4.12
C GLY A 35 -20.61 4.57 4.22
N ALA A 36 -20.37 5.74 3.63
CA ALA A 36 -19.09 6.45 3.76
C ALA A 36 -18.80 6.88 5.20
N ALA A 37 -19.80 7.41 5.92
CA ALA A 37 -19.66 7.81 7.32
C ALA A 37 -19.36 6.61 8.24
N LEU A 38 -20.01 5.46 8.02
CA LEU A 38 -19.76 4.24 8.79
C LEU A 38 -18.34 3.70 8.55
N ALA A 39 -17.87 3.69 7.30
CA ALA A 39 -16.51 3.28 6.95
C ALA A 39 -15.44 4.20 7.55
N VAL A 40 -15.70 5.51 7.64
CA VAL A 40 -14.81 6.46 8.30
C VAL A 40 -14.75 6.20 9.80
N ALA A 41 -15.90 5.99 10.46
CA ALA A 41 -15.95 5.70 11.89
C ALA A 41 -15.21 4.40 12.25
N ASP A 42 -15.37 3.34 11.45
CA ASP A 42 -14.72 2.05 11.68
C ASP A 42 -13.19 2.17 11.52
N ARG A 43 -12.72 2.92 10.49
CA ARG A 43 -11.29 3.22 10.31
C ARG A 43 -10.71 4.01 11.47
N LEU A 44 -11.42 5.01 11.99
CA LEU A 44 -10.98 5.79 13.15
C LEU A 44 -10.91 4.91 14.41
N GLY A 45 -11.91 4.05 14.64
CA GLY A 45 -11.91 3.13 15.77
C GLY A 45 -10.77 2.10 15.71
N ALA A 46 -10.51 1.51 14.53
CA ALA A 46 -9.38 0.60 14.34
C ALA A 46 -8.03 1.30 14.60
N ALA A 47 -7.91 2.55 14.15
CA ALA A 47 -6.75 3.38 14.37
C ALA A 47 -6.47 3.67 15.85
N ASP A 48 -7.51 3.97 16.63
CA ASP A 48 -7.38 4.23 18.06
C ASP A 48 -6.98 2.97 18.83
N LYS A 49 -7.55 1.81 18.46
CA LYS A 49 -7.15 0.51 19.00
C LYS A 49 -5.69 0.18 18.71
N LEU A 50 -5.22 0.42 17.49
CA LEU A 50 -3.82 0.19 17.13
C LEU A 50 -2.87 1.07 17.95
N LEU A 51 -3.16 2.36 18.08
CA LEU A 51 -2.33 3.27 18.88
C LEU A 51 -2.32 2.92 20.36
N ALA A 52 -3.46 2.48 20.91
CA ALA A 52 -3.55 1.97 22.28
C ALA A 52 -2.69 0.70 22.43
N TYR A 53 -2.87 -0.28 21.55
CA TYR A 53 -2.09 -1.52 21.53
C TYR A 53 -0.57 -1.26 21.51
N VAL A 54 -0.12 -0.39 20.60
CA VAL A 54 1.31 -0.04 20.50
C VAL A 54 1.78 0.70 21.75
N GLY A 55 0.99 1.66 22.24
CA GLY A 55 1.33 2.43 23.44
C GLY A 55 1.45 1.56 24.70
N ASP A 56 0.52 0.62 24.88
CA ASP A 56 0.50 -0.28 26.03
C ASP A 56 1.64 -1.30 25.99
N ARG A 57 2.00 -1.78 24.79
CA ARG A 57 3.01 -2.84 24.63
C ARG A 57 4.44 -2.32 24.47
N TYR A 58 4.63 -1.20 23.78
CA TYR A 58 5.95 -0.68 23.40
C TYR A 58 6.24 0.73 23.94
N GLY A 59 5.26 1.35 24.61
CA GLY A 59 5.40 2.66 25.25
C GLY A 59 5.09 3.85 24.34
N ALA A 60 5.12 5.05 24.93
CA ALA A 60 4.72 6.29 24.25
C ALA A 60 5.56 6.61 23.00
N PRO A 61 6.90 6.47 22.97
CA PRO A 61 7.68 6.76 21.77
C PRO A 61 7.31 5.88 20.56
N ALA A 62 6.96 4.62 20.81
CA ALA A 62 6.50 3.70 19.77
C ALA A 62 5.15 4.13 19.21
N ARG A 63 4.21 4.49 20.10
CA ARG A 63 2.91 5.04 19.72
C ARG A 63 3.06 6.30 18.87
N ASP A 64 3.97 7.20 19.25
CA ASP A 64 4.19 8.46 18.54
C ASP A 64 4.69 8.22 17.11
N ARG A 65 5.65 7.31 16.90
CA ARG A 65 6.12 6.93 15.55
C ARG A 65 5.00 6.33 14.69
N VAL A 66 4.14 5.48 15.26
CA VAL A 66 2.98 4.94 14.54
C VAL A 66 1.95 6.04 14.24
N GLN A 67 1.79 7.02 15.13
CA GLN A 67 0.93 8.17 14.87
C GLN A 67 1.50 9.06 13.76
N GLU A 68 2.80 9.32 13.72
CA GLU A 68 3.48 10.05 12.64
C GLU A 68 3.34 9.33 11.29
N TRP A 69 3.49 8.00 11.28
CA TRP A 69 3.25 7.19 10.09
C TRP A 69 1.82 7.33 9.56
N ARG A 70 0.83 7.34 10.45
CA ARG A 70 -0.57 7.60 10.07
C ARG A 70 -0.77 9.01 9.51
N GLN A 71 -0.10 10.01 10.07
CA GLN A 71 -0.14 11.37 9.54
C GLN A 71 0.48 11.44 8.14
N LEU A 72 1.60 10.76 7.91
CA LEU A 72 2.21 10.62 6.58
C LEU A 72 1.21 10.06 5.55
N ILE A 73 0.52 8.96 5.89
CA ILE A 73 -0.52 8.39 5.03
C ILE A 73 -1.68 9.40 4.83
N GLY A 74 -2.08 10.11 5.88
CA GLY A 74 -3.14 11.13 5.79
C GLY A 74 -2.79 12.35 4.92
N GLN A 75 -1.50 12.62 4.69
CA GLN A 75 -1.03 13.68 3.80
C GLN A 75 -1.18 13.35 2.30
N ASP A 76 -1.75 12.19 1.95
CA ASP A 76 -1.79 11.67 0.59
C ASP A 76 -2.57 12.53 -0.43
N GLN A 77 -3.44 13.45 0.01
CA GLN A 77 -4.40 14.29 -0.75
C GLN A 77 -4.10 14.56 -2.25
N GLY A 78 -4.17 13.53 -3.10
CA GLY A 78 -3.87 13.63 -4.53
C GLY A 78 -2.41 13.95 -4.90
N LYS A 79 -1.44 13.72 -3.99
CA LYS A 79 -0.02 13.97 -4.28
C LYS A 79 0.45 13.16 -5.49
N PRO A 80 1.36 13.69 -6.35
CA PRO A 80 1.98 12.90 -7.40
C PRO A 80 2.73 11.69 -6.83
N GLU A 81 2.67 10.53 -7.50
CA GLU A 81 3.30 9.28 -7.01
C GLU A 81 4.79 9.48 -6.66
N LEU A 82 5.55 10.23 -7.46
CA LEU A 82 6.96 10.52 -7.19
C LEU A 82 7.19 11.27 -5.87
N GLU A 83 6.25 12.13 -5.46
CA GLU A 83 6.31 12.80 -4.17
C GLU A 83 6.03 11.82 -3.03
N LYS A 84 5.04 10.93 -3.20
CA LYS A 84 4.75 9.85 -2.25
C LYS A 84 5.98 8.95 -2.04
N LEU A 85 6.65 8.55 -3.13
CA LEU A 85 7.88 7.76 -3.09
C LEU A 85 8.96 8.44 -2.23
N ARG A 86 9.18 9.75 -2.41
CA ARG A 86 10.18 10.50 -1.64
C ARG A 86 9.84 10.60 -0.17
N LEU A 87 8.59 10.95 0.15
CA LEU A 87 8.13 11.08 1.54
C LEU A 87 8.25 9.74 2.27
N VAL A 88 7.78 8.66 1.66
CA VAL A 88 7.84 7.31 2.24
C VAL A 88 9.28 6.82 2.36
N ASN A 89 10.12 7.02 1.35
CA ASN A 89 11.52 6.61 1.41
C ASN A 89 12.27 7.33 2.54
N HIS A 90 12.08 8.65 2.65
CA HIS A 90 12.71 9.45 3.69
C HIS A 90 12.23 9.06 5.07
N PHE A 91 10.92 8.89 5.26
CA PHE A 91 10.32 8.55 6.55
C PHE A 91 10.91 7.26 7.13
N PHE A 92 10.92 6.16 6.37
CA PHE A 92 11.43 4.89 6.89
C PHE A 92 12.96 4.85 6.99
N ASN A 93 13.68 5.64 6.19
CA ASN A 93 15.15 5.72 6.31
C ASN A 93 15.63 6.41 7.60
N GLN A 94 14.72 6.95 8.42
CA GLN A 94 15.04 7.47 9.75
C GLN A 94 15.12 6.39 10.84
N SER A 95 14.58 5.19 10.59
CA SER A 95 14.65 4.06 11.52
C SER A 95 16.05 3.45 11.58
N VAL A 96 16.34 2.71 12.66
CA VAL A 96 17.67 2.12 12.86
C VAL A 96 17.80 0.83 12.04
N PHE A 97 18.88 0.71 11.29
CA PHE A 97 19.24 -0.59 10.70
C PHE A 97 19.77 -1.52 11.80
N VAL A 98 19.13 -2.68 11.96
CA VAL A 98 19.53 -3.72 12.92
C VAL A 98 19.17 -5.08 12.33
N SER A 99 20.09 -6.04 12.40
CA SER A 99 19.86 -7.39 11.85
C SER A 99 18.81 -8.17 12.65
N ASP A 100 18.11 -9.10 12.00
CA ASP A 100 17.14 -9.97 12.68
C ASP A 100 17.69 -10.78 13.84
N LEU A 101 18.97 -11.19 13.74
CA LEU A 101 19.58 -11.96 14.80
C LEU A 101 19.76 -11.13 16.07
N GLU A 102 20.12 -9.86 15.93
CA GLU A 102 20.26 -8.93 17.04
C GLU A 102 18.88 -8.46 17.54
N HIS A 103 17.96 -8.19 16.62
CA HIS A 103 16.67 -7.58 16.92
C HIS A 103 15.65 -8.60 17.45
N TRP A 104 15.51 -9.72 16.76
CA TRP A 104 14.46 -10.73 16.99
C TRP A 104 15.00 -12.06 17.53
N GLY A 105 16.33 -12.24 17.58
CA GLY A 105 16.95 -13.52 17.93
C GLY A 105 16.70 -14.61 16.89
N LYS A 106 16.36 -14.22 15.65
CA LYS A 106 16.01 -15.13 14.55
C LYS A 106 17.00 -14.96 13.40
N ALA A 107 17.13 -16.01 12.59
CA ALA A 107 17.98 -15.95 11.41
C ALA A 107 17.38 -15.07 10.29
N ASP A 108 16.05 -15.02 10.22
CA ASP A 108 15.27 -14.30 9.20
C ASP A 108 13.85 -14.08 9.76
N TYR A 109 13.38 -12.84 9.79
CA TYR A 109 12.08 -12.42 10.33
C TYR A 109 11.61 -11.11 9.68
N TRP A 110 10.63 -11.22 8.79
CA TRP A 110 10.07 -10.04 8.12
C TRP A 110 9.10 -9.30 9.05
N ALA A 111 9.51 -8.16 9.59
CA ALA A 111 8.68 -7.34 10.45
C ALA A 111 7.53 -6.67 9.67
N THR A 112 6.39 -6.48 10.33
CA THR A 112 5.33 -5.62 9.80
C THR A 112 5.75 -4.15 9.87
N PRO A 113 5.09 -3.24 9.13
CA PRO A 113 5.34 -1.81 9.28
C PRO A 113 5.12 -1.31 10.72
N VAL A 114 4.14 -1.88 11.44
CA VAL A 114 3.86 -1.53 12.84
C VAL A 114 4.97 -2.01 13.75
N GLU A 115 5.45 -3.25 13.60
CA GLU A 115 6.55 -3.79 14.40
C GLU A 115 7.83 -2.98 14.21
N MET A 116 8.23 -2.73 12.96
CA MET A 116 9.41 -1.92 12.63
C MET A 116 9.35 -0.55 13.29
N LEU A 117 8.20 0.13 13.22
CA LEU A 117 8.01 1.42 13.87
C LEU A 117 7.95 1.29 15.40
N ALA A 118 7.30 0.26 15.92
CA ALA A 118 7.16 0.06 17.36
C ALA A 118 8.52 -0.18 18.04
N THR A 119 9.43 -0.90 17.40
CA THR A 119 10.79 -1.15 17.91
C THR A 119 11.84 -0.17 17.39
N ASN A 120 11.49 0.66 16.41
CA ASN A 120 12.37 1.63 15.74
C ASN A 120 13.55 0.99 14.99
N GLY A 121 13.37 -0.22 14.46
CA GLY A 121 14.43 -0.86 13.71
C GLY A 121 13.98 -2.04 12.86
N GLY A 122 14.87 -2.44 11.96
CA GLY A 122 14.71 -3.57 11.05
C GLY A 122 15.92 -3.66 10.14
N ASP A 123 15.95 -4.64 9.25
CA ASP A 123 16.97 -4.77 8.22
C ASP A 123 16.41 -4.51 6.81
N CYS A 124 17.04 -5.01 5.75
CA CYS A 124 16.78 -4.50 4.40
C CYS A 124 15.36 -4.82 3.88
N GLU A 125 14.81 -5.97 4.25
CA GLU A 125 13.45 -6.39 3.96
C GLU A 125 12.45 -5.50 4.68
N ASP A 126 12.64 -5.22 5.97
CA ASP A 126 11.68 -4.51 6.81
C ASP A 126 11.45 -3.11 6.26
N PHE A 127 12.53 -2.41 5.92
CA PHE A 127 12.47 -1.10 5.26
C PHE A 127 11.74 -1.18 3.93
N THR A 128 12.02 -2.21 3.13
CA THR A 128 11.41 -2.40 1.80
C THR A 128 9.92 -2.70 1.89
N ILE A 129 9.53 -3.56 2.81
CA ILE A 129 8.16 -4.00 3.11
C ILE A 129 7.35 -2.82 3.65
N ALA A 130 7.90 -2.08 4.61
CA ALA A 130 7.22 -0.93 5.20
C ALA A 130 6.94 0.16 4.17
N LYS A 131 7.92 0.45 3.29
CA LYS A 131 7.74 1.35 2.15
C LYS A 131 6.65 0.84 1.19
N TYR A 132 6.67 -0.45 0.86
CA TYR A 132 5.71 -1.08 -0.06
C TYR A 132 4.27 -0.95 0.44
N PHE A 133 4.00 -1.37 1.68
CA PHE A 133 2.65 -1.31 2.24
C PHE A 133 2.17 0.13 2.43
N THR A 134 3.05 1.04 2.83
CA THR A 134 2.70 2.45 2.99
C THR A 134 2.33 3.08 1.66
N LEU A 135 3.11 2.85 0.60
CA LEU A 135 2.79 3.39 -0.74
C LEU A 135 1.51 2.79 -1.30
N LYS A 136 1.25 1.50 -1.04
CA LYS A 136 -0.01 0.84 -1.41
C LYS A 136 -1.20 1.48 -0.69
N GLU A 137 -1.09 1.75 0.60
CA GLU A 137 -2.13 2.44 1.37
C GLU A 137 -2.35 3.87 0.88
N MET A 138 -1.28 4.55 0.45
CA MET A 138 -1.32 5.83 -0.25
C MET A 138 -1.77 5.71 -1.73
N GLY A 139 -2.34 4.58 -2.13
CA GLY A 139 -2.96 4.41 -3.45
C GLY A 139 -2.00 4.29 -4.63
N VAL A 140 -0.70 4.07 -4.41
CA VAL A 140 0.22 3.72 -5.51
C VAL A 140 -0.17 2.32 -6.01
N PRO A 141 -0.37 2.13 -7.33
CA PRO A 141 -0.79 0.84 -7.85
C PRO A 141 0.24 -0.26 -7.56
N GLU A 142 -0.22 -1.38 -6.98
CA GLU A 142 0.62 -2.53 -6.64
C GLU A 142 1.40 -3.09 -7.85
N GLN A 143 0.82 -3.02 -9.05
CA GLN A 143 1.45 -3.51 -10.27
C GLN A 143 2.64 -2.64 -10.71
N ARG A 144 2.80 -1.44 -10.14
CA ARG A 144 3.96 -0.56 -10.33
C ARG A 144 5.07 -0.81 -9.31
N MET A 145 4.84 -1.63 -8.30
CA MET A 145 5.77 -1.83 -7.20
C MET A 145 6.21 -3.29 -7.10
N GLN A 146 7.50 -3.51 -6.90
CA GLN A 146 8.04 -4.84 -6.64
C GLN A 146 9.13 -4.77 -5.57
N ILE A 147 9.02 -5.63 -4.57
CA ILE A 147 10.07 -5.96 -3.62
C ILE A 147 11.12 -6.77 -4.38
N THR A 148 12.33 -6.26 -4.46
CA THR A 148 13.39 -6.83 -5.31
C THR A 148 14.56 -7.28 -4.46
N TYR A 149 14.86 -8.57 -4.53
CA TYR A 149 16.06 -9.15 -3.97
C TYR A 149 17.23 -8.91 -4.91
N VAL A 150 18.31 -8.35 -4.38
CA VAL A 150 19.52 -8.00 -5.11
C VAL A 150 20.77 -8.52 -4.38
N LYS A 151 21.89 -8.59 -5.09
CA LYS A 151 23.21 -8.65 -4.48
C LYS A 151 23.78 -7.23 -4.44
N ALA A 152 24.02 -6.71 -3.24
CA ALA A 152 24.77 -5.47 -3.05
C ALA A 152 26.26 -5.75 -3.28
N LEU A 153 26.78 -5.37 -4.44
CA LEU A 153 28.11 -5.75 -4.92
C LEU A 153 29.24 -5.17 -4.06
N LYS A 154 29.08 -3.93 -3.57
CA LYS A 154 30.07 -3.26 -2.72
C LYS A 154 30.20 -3.91 -1.34
N LEU A 155 29.07 -4.37 -0.79
CA LEU A 155 29.01 -5.05 0.51
C LEU A 155 29.22 -6.57 0.38
N ASN A 156 29.13 -7.09 -0.86
CA ASN A 156 29.19 -8.50 -1.19
C ASN A 156 28.19 -9.37 -0.41
N GLN A 157 26.96 -8.88 -0.24
CA GLN A 157 25.89 -9.58 0.48
C GLN A 157 24.55 -9.48 -0.24
N ALA A 158 23.60 -10.30 0.22
CA ALA A 158 22.19 -10.15 -0.12
C ALA A 158 21.65 -8.81 0.39
N HIS A 159 20.71 -8.23 -0.35
CA HIS A 159 20.02 -7.00 0.02
C HIS A 159 18.63 -6.97 -0.60
N MET A 160 17.75 -6.15 -0.06
CA MET A 160 16.38 -5.97 -0.55
C MET A 160 16.08 -4.50 -0.75
N VAL A 161 15.41 -4.19 -1.86
CA VAL A 161 15.01 -2.82 -2.22
C VAL A 161 13.60 -2.82 -2.77
N LEU A 162 12.91 -1.68 -2.66
CA LEU A 162 11.64 -1.46 -3.35
C LEU A 162 11.92 -0.85 -4.72
N THR A 163 11.39 -1.48 -5.77
CA THR A 163 11.44 -0.96 -7.14
C THR A 163 10.08 -0.45 -7.58
N TYR A 164 10.07 0.73 -8.21
CA TYR A 164 8.87 1.37 -8.74
C TYR A 164 8.98 1.59 -10.26
N PHE A 165 7.97 1.18 -11.01
CA PHE A 165 7.85 1.33 -12.45
C PHE A 165 6.80 2.39 -12.78
N SER A 166 7.21 3.53 -13.36
CA SER A 166 6.27 4.57 -13.82
C SER A 166 5.30 4.03 -14.89
N THR A 167 5.82 3.18 -15.77
CA THR A 167 5.06 2.40 -16.75
C THR A 167 5.64 1.00 -16.87
N PRO A 168 4.86 0.00 -17.31
CA PRO A 168 5.37 -1.35 -17.55
C PRO A 168 6.62 -1.34 -18.44
N GLY A 169 7.72 -1.95 -17.95
CA GLY A 169 8.98 -2.04 -18.68
C GLY A 169 9.88 -0.79 -18.66
N ALA A 170 9.50 0.26 -17.93
CA ALA A 170 10.40 1.38 -17.67
C ALA A 170 11.64 0.93 -16.85
N ASP A 171 12.72 1.71 -16.93
CA ASP A 171 13.82 1.58 -15.97
C ASP A 171 13.30 1.99 -14.58
N PRO A 172 13.21 1.06 -13.61
CA PRO A 172 12.54 1.33 -12.36
C PRO A 172 13.34 2.28 -11.49
N LEU A 173 12.64 3.08 -10.68
CA LEU A 173 13.24 3.79 -9.56
C LEU A 173 13.48 2.82 -8.40
N VAL A 174 14.60 2.98 -7.71
CA VAL A 174 15.01 2.16 -6.56
C VAL A 174 14.89 2.99 -5.29
N LEU A 175 14.05 2.52 -4.37
CA LEU A 175 13.93 3.01 -3.01
C LEU A 175 14.72 2.04 -2.11
N ASP A 176 15.74 2.57 -1.45
CA ASP A 176 16.75 1.81 -0.72
C ASP A 176 16.95 2.42 0.68
N ASN A 177 17.44 1.63 1.62
CA ASN A 177 17.86 2.08 2.95
C ASN A 177 19.39 2.29 3.05
N LEU A 178 20.18 1.83 2.06
CA LEU A 178 21.62 2.12 2.00
C LEU A 178 21.92 3.56 1.55
N ILE A 179 21.05 4.14 0.74
CA ILE A 179 21.12 5.54 0.29
C ILE A 179 19.72 6.16 0.26
N ASP A 180 19.62 7.44 0.62
CA ASP A 180 18.33 8.15 0.63
C ASP A 180 17.85 8.58 -0.77
N GLU A 181 18.78 8.77 -1.70
CA GLU A 181 18.47 9.25 -3.04
C GLU A 181 17.81 8.15 -3.88
N ILE A 182 16.59 8.41 -4.33
CA ILE A 182 15.87 7.52 -5.25
C ILE A 182 16.47 7.66 -6.65
N LYS A 183 17.07 6.58 -7.14
CA LYS A 183 17.75 6.53 -8.45
C LYS A 183 17.12 5.52 -9.39
N PRO A 184 17.18 5.73 -10.72
CA PRO A 184 16.90 4.68 -11.68
C PRO A 184 17.83 3.48 -11.46
N ALA A 185 17.34 2.26 -11.69
CA ALA A 185 18.10 1.04 -11.48
C ALA A 185 19.35 0.99 -12.39
N SER A 186 19.29 1.55 -13.60
CA SER A 186 20.46 1.71 -14.48
C SER A 186 21.61 2.55 -13.87
N GLN A 187 21.33 3.36 -12.85
CA GLN A 187 22.33 4.16 -12.13
C GLN A 187 22.81 3.49 -10.83
N ARG A 188 22.18 2.38 -10.42
CA ARG A 188 22.55 1.57 -9.25
C ARG A 188 23.42 0.38 -9.65
N ASN A 189 24.56 0.68 -10.25
CA ASN A 189 25.56 -0.33 -10.67
C ASN A 189 26.16 -1.14 -9.51
N ASP A 190 25.87 -0.74 -8.27
CA ASP A 190 26.21 -1.44 -7.04
C ASP A 190 25.20 -2.54 -6.67
N LEU A 191 24.04 -2.62 -7.33
CA LEU A 191 23.00 -3.62 -7.09
C LEU A 191 22.83 -4.54 -8.29
N LEU A 192 22.89 -5.86 -8.06
CA LEU A 192 22.63 -6.87 -9.08
C LEU A 192 21.30 -7.59 -8.78
N PRO A 193 20.22 -7.39 -9.55
CA PRO A 193 18.93 -8.02 -9.27
C PRO A 193 18.94 -9.53 -9.51
N VAL A 194 18.26 -10.27 -8.63
CA VAL A 194 18.13 -11.73 -8.69
C VAL A 194 16.67 -12.14 -8.95
N TYR A 195 15.74 -11.63 -8.15
CA TYR A 195 14.30 -11.83 -8.34
C TYR A 195 13.51 -10.68 -7.70
N SER A 196 12.24 -10.54 -8.07
CA SER A 196 11.33 -9.55 -7.52
C SER A 196 9.93 -10.12 -7.34
N PHE A 197 9.16 -9.57 -6.42
CA PHE A 197 7.78 -10.00 -6.15
C PHE A 197 6.94 -8.84 -5.61
N ASN A 198 5.63 -9.02 -5.60
CA ASN A 198 4.67 -8.18 -4.90
C ASN A 198 3.55 -9.08 -4.33
N GLY A 199 2.45 -8.52 -3.84
CA GLY A 199 1.34 -9.34 -3.31
C GLY A 199 0.66 -10.23 -4.36
N GLU A 200 0.83 -9.96 -5.66
CA GLU A 200 0.17 -10.68 -6.76
C GLU A 200 1.07 -11.70 -7.50
N GLY A 201 2.40 -11.53 -7.48
CA GLY A 201 3.29 -12.34 -8.32
C GLY A 201 4.75 -12.37 -7.87
N LEU A 202 5.49 -13.34 -8.45
CA LEU A 202 6.93 -13.54 -8.30
C LEU A 202 7.59 -13.63 -9.69
N TRP A 203 8.67 -12.89 -9.90
CA TRP A 203 9.42 -12.78 -11.16
C TRP A 203 10.92 -13.05 -10.93
N LEU A 204 11.54 -13.91 -11.73
CA LEU A 204 13.00 -14.14 -11.71
C LEU A 204 13.71 -13.18 -12.68
N ALA A 205 14.81 -12.56 -12.26
CA ALA A 205 15.58 -11.67 -13.13
C ALA A 205 16.24 -12.46 -14.28
N LYS A 206 16.08 -11.99 -15.51
CA LYS A 206 16.86 -12.45 -16.68
C LYS A 206 17.96 -11.45 -16.98
N ARG A 207 19.11 -11.94 -17.48
CA ARG A 207 20.26 -11.13 -17.94
C ARG A 207 19.93 -10.02 -18.97
N ARG A 208 18.69 -9.91 -19.48
CA ARG A 208 18.26 -8.96 -20.52
C ARG A 208 16.88 -8.29 -20.28
N GLY A 209 16.49 -8.02 -19.04
CA GLY A 209 15.56 -6.92 -18.74
C GLY A 209 14.05 -7.20 -18.72
N ARG A 210 13.59 -8.46 -18.83
CA ARG A 210 12.23 -8.82 -18.39
C ARG A 210 12.26 -10.09 -17.57
N GLY A 211 11.86 -9.98 -16.31
CA GLY A 211 11.75 -11.12 -15.43
C GLY A 211 10.64 -12.07 -15.88
N GLU A 212 10.84 -13.36 -15.66
CA GLU A 212 9.83 -14.39 -15.96
C GLU A 212 8.95 -14.61 -14.73
N ARG A 213 7.63 -14.48 -14.89
CA ARG A 213 6.68 -14.76 -13.79
C ARG A 213 6.67 -16.25 -13.53
N VAL A 214 7.05 -16.67 -12.32
CA VAL A 214 7.20 -18.09 -11.95
C VAL A 214 6.18 -18.55 -10.91
N GLY A 215 5.32 -17.66 -10.41
CA GLY A 215 4.24 -18.02 -9.47
C GLY A 215 3.63 -16.82 -8.74
N GLY A 216 2.88 -17.12 -7.69
CA GLY A 216 2.38 -16.15 -6.71
C GLY A 216 3.30 -16.04 -5.49
N SER A 217 3.31 -14.87 -4.82
CA SER A 217 4.18 -14.58 -3.68
C SER A 217 3.82 -15.33 -2.40
N GLY A 218 2.60 -15.86 -2.27
CA GLY A 218 2.19 -16.71 -1.13
C GLY A 218 2.98 -18.02 -0.97
N ARG A 219 3.89 -18.33 -1.91
CA ARG A 219 4.88 -19.41 -1.76
C ARG A 219 6.06 -19.03 -0.86
N ILE A 220 6.23 -17.75 -0.56
CA ILE A 220 7.24 -17.23 0.36
C ILE A 220 6.65 -17.31 1.77
N GLY A 221 7.14 -18.26 2.58
CA GLY A 221 6.59 -18.52 3.91
C GLY A 221 6.58 -17.29 4.82
N LEU A 222 7.65 -16.50 4.78
CA LEU A 222 7.81 -15.25 5.54
C LEU A 222 6.78 -14.18 5.13
N TRP A 223 6.50 -14.06 3.84
CA TRP A 223 5.47 -13.14 3.35
C TRP A 223 4.08 -13.53 3.85
N ARG A 224 3.77 -14.83 3.89
CA ARG A 224 2.48 -15.31 4.42
C ARG A 224 2.37 -15.03 5.92
N ASP A 225 3.40 -15.37 6.70
CA ASP A 225 3.46 -15.11 8.15
C ASP A 225 3.27 -13.62 8.46
N LEU A 226 3.97 -12.75 7.72
CA LEU A 226 3.83 -11.31 7.83
C LEU A 226 2.38 -10.85 7.59
N ASN A 227 1.72 -11.34 6.53
CA ASN A 227 0.34 -10.96 6.25
C ASN A 227 -0.64 -11.48 7.31
N GLU A 228 -0.38 -12.65 7.90
CA GLU A 228 -1.17 -13.17 9.02
C GLU A 228 -1.05 -12.24 10.24
N ARG A 229 0.17 -11.85 10.61
CA ARG A 229 0.40 -10.92 11.74
C ARG A 229 -0.19 -9.53 11.51
N MET A 230 -0.03 -8.96 10.31
CA MET A 230 -0.66 -7.68 9.95
C MET A 230 -2.19 -7.71 10.10
N ASN A 231 -2.83 -8.87 9.91
CA ASN A 231 -4.26 -9.01 10.11
C ASN A 231 -4.66 -9.11 11.58
N GLU A 232 -3.74 -9.35 12.51
CA GLU A 232 -4.01 -9.52 13.95
C GLU A 232 -3.72 -8.25 14.75
N GLU A 233 -2.86 -7.36 14.23
CA GLU A 233 -2.47 -6.11 14.90
C GLU A 233 -3.66 -5.19 15.21
N GLY A 234 -3.81 -4.80 16.48
CA GLY A 234 -4.81 -3.82 16.91
C GLY A 234 -6.27 -4.31 16.90
N LYS A 235 -6.51 -5.63 16.82
CA LYS A 235 -7.82 -6.26 17.05
C LYS A 235 -8.11 -6.44 18.53
#